data_AF-A0A7Y4R476-F1
#
_entry.id   AF-A0A7Y4R476-F1
#
_cell.length_a   1.000
_cell.length_b   1.000
_cell.length_c   1.000
_cell.angle_alpha   90.00
_cell.angle_beta   90.00
_cell.angle_gamma   90.00
#
_symmetry.space_group_name_H-M   'P 1'
#
loop_
_entity.id
_entity.type
_entity.pdbx_description
1 polymer ?
#
loop_
_entity_poly.entity_id
_entity_poly.type
_entity_poly.pdbx_seq_one_letter_code
_entity_poly.pdbx_strand_id
1 'polypeptide(L)'
;MPTTKTLYGHKLVDLVPEDQLFLAADLNGIGITDALVSGVVLALPERIVTRLQDERLPKAVKPILVKALNGQAWIDLTLQELGDESRLFEMVDLNGGSITGEITPGTIIQSPEAESGKKRITNLLQVKQPASSRAAVIPPPKEEGIEFWAIEYDFIVS
;
A
#
# COMPACT_ATOMS: atom_id res chain seq x y z
N MET A 1 -26.21 18.14 31.04
CA MET A 1 -25.26 18.89 30.19
C MET A 1 -24.17 19.50 31.05
N PRO A 2 -22.89 19.18 30.81
CA PRO A 2 -21.77 19.83 31.49
C PRO A 2 -21.77 21.32 31.18
N THR A 3 -21.46 22.15 32.17
CA THR A 3 -21.29 23.60 31.98
C THR A 3 -19.87 24.01 32.41
N THR A 4 -19.28 24.97 31.69
CA THR A 4 -17.94 25.48 32.00
C THR A 4 -17.94 27.00 31.96
N LYS A 5 -17.23 27.63 32.90
CA LYS A 5 -17.05 29.08 32.94
C LYS A 5 -15.89 29.48 32.04
N THR A 6 -16.12 30.43 31.14
CA THR A 6 -15.09 30.97 30.24
C THR A 6 -14.10 31.83 31.02
N LEU A 7 -12.81 31.70 30.72
CA LEU A 7 -11.76 32.58 31.23
C LEU A 7 -11.37 33.59 30.14
N TYR A 8 -10.60 34.60 30.53
CA TYR A 8 -10.11 35.61 29.60
C TYR A 8 -9.27 34.97 28.50
N GLY A 9 -9.61 35.24 27.23
CA GLY A 9 -8.88 34.75 26.05
C GLY A 9 -9.24 33.34 25.59
N HIS A 10 -10.17 32.64 26.25
CA HIS A 10 -10.64 31.34 25.78
C HIS A 10 -11.38 31.45 24.45
N LYS A 11 -11.10 30.53 23.54
CA LYS A 11 -11.92 30.26 22.36
C LYS A 11 -12.74 29.01 22.57
N LEU A 12 -13.79 28.84 21.77
CA LEU A 12 -14.63 27.64 21.82
C LEU A 12 -13.84 26.35 21.51
N VAL A 13 -12.86 26.47 20.59
CA VAL A 13 -11.89 25.42 20.23
C VAL A 13 -11.05 24.94 21.42
N ASP A 14 -10.80 25.80 22.39
CA ASP A 14 -9.99 25.45 23.57
C ASP A 14 -10.81 24.66 24.60
N LEU A 15 -12.15 24.66 24.49
CA LEU A 15 -13.07 24.09 25.47
C LEU A 15 -13.72 22.78 24.99
N VAL A 16 -13.73 22.54 23.67
CA VAL A 16 -14.48 21.45 23.03
C VAL A 16 -13.65 20.89 21.87
N PRO A 17 -13.63 19.56 21.65
CA PRO A 17 -12.95 18.99 20.49
C PRO A 17 -13.57 19.47 19.16
N GLU A 18 -12.76 19.46 18.11
CA GLU A 18 -13.10 20.08 16.82
C GLU A 18 -14.39 19.52 16.19
N ASP A 19 -14.63 18.22 16.37
CA ASP A 19 -15.81 17.50 15.89
C ASP A 19 -17.12 17.93 16.57
N GLN A 20 -17.04 18.61 17.72
CA GLN A 20 -18.20 19.06 18.50
C GLN A 20 -18.35 20.60 18.53
N LEU A 21 -17.53 21.35 17.80
CA LEU A 21 -17.53 22.82 17.85
C LEU A 21 -18.85 23.44 17.40
N PHE A 22 -19.41 22.96 16.29
CA PHE A 22 -20.68 23.47 15.75
C PHE A 22 -21.84 23.21 16.72
N LEU A 23 -21.87 22.02 17.32
CA LEU A 23 -22.89 21.68 18.31
C LEU A 23 -22.77 22.54 19.57
N ALA A 24 -21.55 22.80 20.04
CA ALA A 24 -21.31 23.68 21.18
C ALA A 24 -21.71 25.14 20.88
N ALA A 25 -21.46 25.60 19.65
CA ALA A 25 -21.85 26.93 19.19
C ALA A 25 -23.38 27.08 19.14
N ASP A 26 -24.07 26.11 18.54
CA ASP A 26 -25.54 26.08 18.45
C ASP A 26 -26.20 26.03 19.83
N LEU A 27 -25.67 25.24 20.76
CA LEU A 27 -26.20 25.12 22.12
C LEU A 27 -26.17 26.43 22.90
N ASN A 28 -25.24 27.32 22.57
CA ASN A 28 -25.08 28.61 23.26
C ASN A 28 -25.53 29.80 22.39
N GLY A 29 -26.00 29.56 21.17
CA GLY A 29 -26.42 30.62 20.24
C GLY A 29 -25.31 31.58 19.86
N ILE A 30 -24.07 31.10 19.79
CA ILE A 30 -22.87 31.87 19.43
C ILE A 30 -22.25 31.33 18.15
N GLY A 31 -21.45 32.13 17.45
CA GLY A 31 -20.63 31.68 16.33
C GLY A 31 -19.40 30.90 16.79
N ILE A 32 -18.95 29.93 16.00
CA ILE A 32 -17.71 29.14 16.26
C ILE A 32 -16.43 30.00 16.30
N THR A 33 -16.48 31.20 15.72
CA THR A 33 -15.36 32.16 15.68
C THR A 33 -15.55 33.34 16.62
N ASP A 34 -16.67 33.39 17.35
CA ASP A 34 -16.97 34.50 18.24
C ASP A 34 -16.01 34.51 19.43
N ALA A 35 -15.64 35.72 19.86
CA ALA A 35 -14.86 35.90 21.06
C ALA A 35 -15.73 35.59 22.29
N LEU A 36 -15.25 34.70 23.17
CA LEU A 36 -15.94 34.41 24.42
C LEU A 36 -15.67 35.51 25.44
N VAL A 37 -16.74 36.05 26.02
CA VAL A 37 -16.64 37.00 27.13
C VAL A 37 -16.28 36.23 28.39
N SER A 38 -15.28 36.69 29.13
CA SER A 38 -14.83 36.05 30.38
C SER A 38 -15.93 36.04 31.43
N GLY A 39 -16.11 34.90 32.09
CA GLY A 39 -17.06 34.73 33.19
C GLY A 39 -18.44 34.25 32.77
N VAL A 40 -18.69 34.11 31.47
CA VAL A 40 -19.91 33.51 30.92
C VAL A 40 -19.88 32.00 31.16
N VAL A 41 -21.05 31.42 31.46
CA VAL A 41 -21.21 29.97 31.62
C VAL A 41 -21.73 29.41 30.30
N LEU A 42 -20.98 28.49 29.70
CA LEU A 42 -21.36 27.81 28.46
C LEU A 42 -21.87 26.41 28.75
N ALA A 43 -22.92 26.00 28.06
CA ALA A 43 -23.39 24.62 27.99
C ALA A 43 -22.56 23.86 26.95
N LEU A 44 -21.86 22.81 27.38
CA LEU A 44 -21.04 22.01 26.49
C LEU A 44 -21.75 20.68 26.15
N PRO A 45 -21.57 20.15 24.94
CA PRO A 45 -22.06 18.82 24.60
C PRO A 45 -21.39 17.76 25.48
N GLU A 46 -22.06 16.62 25.66
CA GLU A 46 -21.46 15.50 26.38
C GLU A 46 -20.27 14.97 25.58
N ARG A 47 -19.11 14.89 26.24
CA ARG A 47 -17.86 14.45 25.64
C ARG A 47 -18.02 13.00 25.18
N ILE A 48 -18.12 12.79 23.87
CA ILE A 48 -18.08 11.45 23.29
C ILE A 48 -16.62 11.07 23.28
N VAL A 49 -16.21 10.20 24.21
CA VAL A 49 -14.87 9.61 24.16
C VAL A 49 -14.90 8.59 23.04
N THR A 50 -14.59 9.02 21.83
CA THR A 50 -14.32 8.11 20.72
C THR A 50 -13.05 7.36 21.07
N ARG A 51 -13.19 6.19 21.69
CA ARG A 51 -12.06 5.27 21.82
C ARG A 51 -11.63 4.95 20.39
N LEU A 52 -10.39 5.29 20.05
CA LEU A 52 -9.73 4.72 18.89
C LEU A 52 -9.92 3.21 19.03
N GLN A 53 -10.68 2.61 18.11
CA GLN A 53 -10.75 1.16 18.06
C GLN A 53 -9.33 0.70 17.81
N ASP A 54 -8.80 -0.17 18.68
CA ASP A 54 -7.48 -0.75 18.48
C ASP A 54 -7.42 -1.24 17.03
N GLU A 55 -6.56 -0.61 16.21
CA GLU A 55 -6.20 -1.16 14.93
C GLU A 55 -5.77 -2.59 15.22
N ARG A 56 -6.57 -3.56 14.77
CA ARG A 56 -6.19 -4.96 14.87
C ARG A 56 -4.93 -5.09 14.05
N LEU A 57 -3.78 -5.06 14.73
CA LEU A 57 -2.52 -5.45 14.13
C LEU A 57 -2.76 -6.82 13.47
N PRO A 58 -2.51 -6.97 12.16
CA PRO A 58 -2.68 -8.24 11.51
C PRO A 58 -1.86 -9.28 12.30
N LYS A 59 -2.51 -10.41 12.60
CA LYS A 59 -1.90 -11.49 13.38
C LYS A 59 -0.55 -11.84 12.73
N ALA A 60 0.54 -11.79 13.49
CA ALA A 60 1.86 -12.15 12.99
C ALA A 60 1.83 -13.60 12.48
N VAL A 61 1.76 -13.77 11.16
CA VAL A 61 1.83 -15.07 10.51
C VAL A 61 3.31 -15.42 10.39
N LYS A 62 3.69 -16.59 10.88
CA LYS A 62 5.08 -17.06 10.76
C LYS A 62 5.38 -17.27 9.27
N PRO A 63 6.41 -16.61 8.71
CA PRO A 63 6.71 -16.75 7.30
C PRO A 63 7.24 -18.15 6.99
N ILE A 64 6.81 -18.68 5.86
CA ILE A 64 7.32 -19.89 5.22
C ILE A 64 8.56 -19.49 4.41
N LEU A 65 9.62 -20.30 4.45
CA LEU A 65 10.84 -20.05 3.68
C LEU A 65 10.76 -20.78 2.35
N VAL A 66 10.95 -20.03 1.26
CA VAL A 66 10.85 -20.51 -0.12
C VAL A 66 12.14 -20.18 -0.85
N LYS A 67 12.66 -21.11 -1.64
CA LYS A 67 13.88 -20.90 -2.42
C LYS A 67 13.51 -20.42 -3.82
N ALA A 68 14.00 -19.24 -4.21
CA ALA A 68 13.81 -18.72 -5.55
C ALA A 68 14.50 -19.62 -6.61
N LEU A 69 13.80 -19.90 -7.69
CA LEU A 69 14.32 -20.66 -8.83
C LEU A 69 14.86 -19.71 -9.91
N ASN A 70 15.51 -20.29 -10.93
CA ASN A 70 16.06 -19.50 -12.02
C ASN A 70 14.96 -18.85 -12.85
N GLY A 71 15.13 -17.56 -13.17
CA GLY A 71 14.19 -16.81 -14.00
C GLY A 71 12.87 -16.42 -13.31
N GLN A 72 12.77 -16.55 -11.98
CA GLN A 72 11.58 -16.11 -11.26
C GLN A 72 11.64 -14.61 -10.94
N ALA A 73 10.53 -13.92 -11.16
CA ALA A 73 10.30 -12.55 -10.68
C ALA A 73 9.45 -12.57 -9.40
N TRP A 74 9.32 -11.40 -8.73
CA TRP A 74 8.49 -11.27 -7.54
C TRP A 74 7.03 -11.69 -7.78
N ILE A 75 6.49 -11.36 -8.95
CA ILE A 75 5.13 -11.74 -9.34
C ILE A 75 4.97 -13.26 -9.44
N ASP A 76 5.98 -13.97 -9.94
CA ASP A 76 5.95 -15.43 -10.07
C ASP A 76 5.90 -16.11 -8.70
N LEU A 77 6.77 -15.67 -7.78
CA LEU A 77 6.82 -16.18 -6.42
C LEU A 77 5.54 -15.86 -5.64
N THR A 78 5.01 -14.64 -5.81
CA THR A 78 3.77 -14.23 -5.14
C THR A 78 2.60 -15.08 -5.61
N LEU A 79 2.46 -15.31 -6.92
CA LEU A 79 1.42 -16.19 -7.45
C LEU A 79 1.63 -17.64 -7.03
N GLN A 80 2.86 -18.14 -7.05
CA GLN A 80 3.17 -19.51 -6.67
C GLN A 80 2.84 -19.81 -5.20
N GLU A 81 3.20 -18.89 -4.31
CA GLU A 81 3.09 -19.12 -2.87
C GLU A 81 1.77 -18.62 -2.29
N LEU A 82 1.17 -17.55 -2.82
CA LEU A 82 -0.06 -16.94 -2.28
C LEU A 82 -1.29 -17.17 -3.17
N GLY A 83 -1.09 -17.46 -4.46
CA GLY A 83 -2.18 -17.64 -5.43
C GLY A 83 -2.95 -16.35 -5.74
N ASP A 84 -2.35 -15.19 -5.42
CA ASP A 84 -2.95 -13.88 -5.60
C ASP A 84 -1.87 -12.81 -5.83
N GLU A 85 -1.92 -12.12 -6.97
CA GLU A 85 -1.02 -11.03 -7.32
C GLU A 85 -1.19 -9.78 -6.44
N SER A 86 -2.37 -9.61 -5.82
CA SER A 86 -2.68 -8.42 -5.01
C SER A 86 -1.78 -8.31 -3.77
N ARG A 87 -1.17 -9.44 -3.36
CA ARG A 87 -0.27 -9.55 -2.20
C ARG A 87 1.22 -9.41 -2.57
N LEU A 88 1.51 -8.95 -3.79
CA LEU A 88 2.87 -8.73 -4.27
C LEU A 88 3.65 -7.75 -3.38
N PHE A 89 3.04 -6.64 -2.99
CA PHE A 89 3.69 -5.64 -2.12
C PHE A 89 4.03 -6.23 -0.76
N GLU A 90 3.11 -6.97 -0.14
CA GLU A 90 3.36 -7.67 1.12
C GLU A 90 4.56 -8.63 1.00
N MET A 91 4.64 -9.39 -0.09
CA MET A 91 5.73 -10.31 -0.36
C MET A 91 7.08 -9.58 -0.51
N VAL A 92 7.11 -8.47 -1.25
CA VAL A 92 8.33 -7.67 -1.49
C VAL A 92 8.77 -6.97 -0.21
N ASP A 93 7.85 -6.35 0.52
CA ASP A 93 8.12 -5.60 1.75
C ASP A 93 8.66 -6.52 2.84
N LEU A 94 8.10 -7.73 2.97
CA LEU A 94 8.57 -8.74 3.92
C LEU A 94 10.03 -9.14 3.70
N ASN A 95 10.52 -9.01 2.47
CA ASN A 95 11.88 -9.34 2.08
C ASN A 95 12.78 -8.10 1.89
N GLY A 96 12.28 -6.89 2.16
CA GLY A 96 13.02 -5.64 1.93
C GLY A 96 13.45 -5.44 0.47
N GLY A 97 12.70 -6.01 -0.48
CA GLY A 97 13.03 -5.97 -1.90
C GLY A 97 12.47 -4.73 -2.61
N SER A 98 12.76 -4.65 -3.91
CA SER A 98 12.05 -3.75 -4.83
C SER A 98 11.21 -4.59 -5.79
N ILE A 99 9.99 -4.12 -6.10
CA ILE A 99 9.05 -4.83 -6.99
C ILE A 99 9.60 -5.07 -8.40
N THR A 100 10.46 -4.15 -8.88
CA THR A 100 11.18 -4.28 -10.16
C THR A 100 12.58 -4.87 -9.99
N GLY A 101 12.97 -5.22 -8.75
CA GLY A 101 14.26 -5.80 -8.46
C GLY A 101 14.36 -7.22 -9.01
N GLU A 102 15.54 -7.58 -9.51
CA GLU A 102 15.82 -8.95 -9.91
C GLU A 102 15.95 -9.85 -8.68
N ILE A 103 15.47 -11.09 -8.80
CA ILE A 103 15.63 -12.10 -7.77
C ILE A 103 16.73 -13.05 -8.22
N THR A 104 17.83 -13.08 -7.45
CA THR A 104 18.91 -14.03 -7.70
C THR A 104 18.42 -15.46 -7.44
N PRO A 105 18.67 -16.41 -8.36
CA PRO A 105 18.32 -17.80 -8.15
C PRO A 105 19.00 -18.36 -6.90
N GLY A 106 18.25 -19.12 -6.11
CA GLY A 106 18.72 -19.72 -4.86
C GLY A 106 18.56 -18.86 -3.61
N THR A 107 18.12 -17.60 -3.76
CA THR A 107 17.78 -16.74 -2.62
C THR A 107 16.65 -17.36 -1.79
N ILE A 108 16.76 -17.25 -0.46
CA ILE A 108 15.70 -17.66 0.46
C ILE A 108 14.77 -16.45 0.65
N ILE A 109 13.52 -16.64 0.28
CA ILE A 109 12.45 -15.65 0.32
C ILE A 109 11.48 -16.04 1.43
N GLN A 110 11.09 -15.06 2.23
CA GLN A 110 10.05 -15.19 3.23
C GLN A 110 8.68 -15.01 2.55
N SER A 111 7.80 -16.00 2.69
CA SER A 111 6.43 -15.94 2.20
C SER A 111 5.46 -15.93 3.38
N PRO A 112 4.44 -15.08 3.39
CA PRO A 112 3.32 -15.25 4.31
C PRO A 112 2.54 -16.53 3.97
N GLU A 113 1.64 -16.93 4.86
CA GLU A 113 0.74 -18.07 4.59
C GLU A 113 -0.29 -17.68 3.52
N ALA A 114 -0.52 -18.60 2.59
CA ALA A 114 -1.57 -18.49 1.60
C ALA A 114 -2.96 -18.50 2.26
N GLU A 115 -3.89 -17.74 1.71
CA GLU A 115 -5.28 -17.80 2.16
C GLU A 115 -5.88 -19.18 1.85
N SER A 116 -6.73 -19.69 2.75
CA SER A 116 -7.36 -21.01 2.60
C SER A 116 -8.11 -21.18 1.27
N GLY A 117 -8.72 -20.11 0.74
CA GLY A 117 -9.41 -20.09 -0.54
C GLY A 117 -8.51 -20.19 -1.77
N LYS A 118 -7.21 -19.90 -1.65
CA LYS A 118 -6.26 -19.85 -2.77
C LYS A 118 -5.40 -21.11 -2.91
N LYS A 119 -5.55 -22.08 -2.00
CA LYS A 119 -4.79 -23.35 -1.97
C LYS A 119 -4.82 -24.13 -3.29
N ARG A 120 -5.91 -24.05 -4.06
CA ARG A 120 -6.01 -24.72 -5.36
C ARG A 120 -5.01 -24.15 -6.37
N ILE A 121 -4.85 -22.82 -6.39
CA ILE A 121 -3.97 -22.11 -7.31
C ILE A 121 -2.52 -22.33 -6.90
N THR A 122 -2.21 -22.18 -5.60
CA THR A 122 -0.86 -22.41 -5.09
C THR A 122 -0.39 -23.83 -5.38
N ASN A 123 -1.23 -24.85 -5.15
CA ASN A 123 -0.89 -26.24 -5.46
C ASN A 123 -0.62 -26.47 -6.96
N LEU A 124 -1.37 -25.80 -7.84
CA LEU A 124 -1.17 -25.90 -9.28
C LEU A 124 0.15 -25.23 -9.71
N LEU A 125 0.43 -24.04 -9.17
CA LEU A 125 1.60 -23.26 -9.55
C LEU A 125 2.89 -23.75 -8.90
N GLN A 126 2.84 -24.39 -7.74
CA GLN A 126 3.98 -25.10 -7.15
C GLN A 126 4.53 -26.19 -8.07
N VAL A 127 3.68 -26.81 -8.89
CA VAL A 127 4.10 -27.80 -9.90
C VAL A 127 4.64 -27.14 -11.16
N LYS A 128 4.06 -26.00 -11.58
CA LYS A 128 4.41 -25.33 -12.85
C LYS A 128 5.65 -24.43 -12.75
N GLN A 129 5.90 -23.84 -11.58
CA GLN A 129 7.06 -23.01 -11.28
C GLN A 129 7.28 -21.92 -12.35
N PRO A 130 6.37 -20.93 -12.43
CA PRO A 130 6.47 -19.87 -13.43
C PRO A 130 7.80 -19.10 -13.28
N ALA A 131 8.36 -18.71 -14.43
CA ALA A 131 9.62 -17.99 -14.55
C ALA A 131 9.49 -16.94 -15.65
N SER A 132 8.96 -15.78 -15.28
CA SER A 132 8.70 -14.66 -16.18
C SER A 132 9.89 -13.71 -16.32
N SER A 133 10.86 -13.77 -15.39
CA SER A 133 12.07 -12.97 -15.48
C SER A 133 12.93 -13.48 -16.63
N ARG A 134 13.08 -12.62 -17.64
CA ARG A 134 13.94 -12.88 -18.77
C ARG A 134 15.36 -12.53 -18.34
N ALA A 135 16.16 -13.54 -17.99
CA ALA A 135 17.60 -13.34 -17.91
C ALA A 135 18.04 -12.75 -19.25
N ALA A 136 18.68 -11.58 -19.23
CA ALA A 136 19.27 -10.98 -20.40
C ALA A 136 20.51 -11.81 -20.83
N VAL A 137 20.28 -13.05 -21.23
CA VAL A 137 21.15 -13.68 -22.20
C VAL A 137 20.80 -12.96 -23.49
N ILE A 138 21.49 -11.86 -23.78
CA ILE A 138 21.67 -11.41 -25.15
C ILE A 138 22.44 -12.58 -25.77
N PRO A 139 21.82 -13.47 -26.57
CA PRO A 139 22.63 -14.41 -27.32
C PRO A 139 23.62 -13.56 -28.11
N PRO A 140 24.92 -13.95 -28.21
CA PRO A 140 25.79 -13.30 -29.19
C PRO A 140 25.01 -13.26 -30.50
N PRO A 141 24.98 -12.11 -31.21
CA PRO A 141 24.14 -11.95 -32.38
C PRO A 141 24.35 -13.17 -33.25
N LYS A 142 23.31 -14.00 -33.33
CA LYS A 142 23.31 -15.12 -34.25
C LYS A 142 23.36 -14.43 -35.59
N GLU A 143 24.38 -14.72 -36.39
CA GLU A 143 24.47 -14.26 -37.78
C GLU A 143 23.35 -14.93 -38.60
N GLU A 144 22.10 -14.65 -38.25
CA GLU A 144 20.92 -15.03 -39.01
C GLU A 144 20.44 -13.76 -39.71
N GLY A 145 20.74 -13.73 -41.00
CA GLY A 145 20.52 -12.59 -41.87
C GLY A 145 19.06 -12.27 -42.11
N ILE A 146 18.82 -10.97 -42.24
CA ILE A 146 18.36 -10.41 -43.51
C ILE A 146 19.32 -9.27 -43.78
N GLU A 147 20.20 -9.46 -44.76
CA GLU A 147 21.05 -8.39 -45.26
C GLU A 147 20.14 -7.22 -45.67
N PHE A 148 20.46 -6.01 -45.21
CA PHE A 148 19.75 -4.81 -45.61
C PHE A 148 19.84 -4.69 -47.14
N TRP A 149 18.72 -4.80 -47.85
CA TRP A 149 18.67 -4.40 -49.26
C TRP A 149 18.63 -2.87 -49.29
N ALA A 150 19.79 -2.24 -49.42
CA ALA A 150 19.88 -0.84 -49.78
C ALA A 150 19.42 -0.71 -51.24
N ILE A 151 18.27 -0.05 -51.46
CA ILE A 151 17.89 0.39 -52.80
C ILE A 151 18.30 1.85 -52.91
N GLU A 152 19.45 2.09 -53.53
CA GLU A 152 19.84 3.43 -54.01
C GLU A 152 18.96 3.79 -55.20
N TYR A 153 18.09 4.78 -55.04
CA TYR A 153 17.45 5.44 -56.16
C TYR A 153 18.14 6.79 -56.39
N ASP A 154 19.01 6.85 -57.39
CA ASP A 154 19.40 8.12 -58.00
C ASP A 154 18.27 8.56 -58.93
N PHE A 155 17.66 9.71 -58.66
CA PHE A 155 16.83 10.39 -59.65
C PHE A 155 17.50 11.70 -60.08
N ILE A 156 17.55 11.88 -61.39
CA ILE A 156 18.03 13.10 -62.03
C ILE A 156 16.85 14.06 -62.12
N VAL A 157 17.00 15.26 -61.56
CA VAL A 157 16.06 16.36 -61.77
C VAL A 157 16.54 17.15 -62.99
N SER A 158 15.78 17.11 -64.08
CA SER A 158 15.94 17.98 -65.25
C SER A 158 15.21 19.30 -65.04
#